data_AF-A0A947GUK6-F1
#
_entry.id   AF-A0A947GUK6-F1
#
_cell.length_a   1.000
_cell.length_b   1.000
_cell.length_c   1.000
_cell.angle_alpha   90.00
_cell.angle_beta   90.00
_cell.angle_gamma   90.00
#
_symmetry.space_group_name_H-M   'P 1'
#
loop_
_entity.id
_entity.type
_entity.pdbx_description
1 polymer ?
#
loop_
_entity_poly.entity_id
_entity_poly.type
_entity_poly.pdbx_seq_one_letter_code
_entity_poly.pdbx_strand_id
1 'polypeptide(L)'
;MAESTVTPLLIARNASTQCVLLPALANRHGLITGATGTGKTVTLQTLAENFSKIGVPVFMADVKGDLTGISQAGSIGEKMAGILKERGIEAPAPFACPVTLWDVFGEQGHPVRATVSDMGPLLLGRMLNLNDTQAGVLNLVFKIADDSGLLLL
;
A
#
# COMPACT_ATOMS: atom_id res chain seq x y z
N MET A 1 -24.73 21.77 7.46
CA MET A 1 -23.60 20.82 7.56
C MET A 1 -23.25 20.45 6.14
N ALA A 2 -22.06 20.81 5.67
CA ALA A 2 -21.69 20.65 4.26
C ALA A 2 -21.62 19.15 3.92
N GLU A 3 -22.51 18.72 3.02
CA GLU A 3 -22.47 17.40 2.43
C GLU A 3 -21.17 17.29 1.63
N SER A 4 -20.21 16.53 2.14
CA SER A 4 -18.91 16.33 1.51
C SER A 4 -19.11 15.73 0.12
N THR A 5 -18.90 16.54 -0.92
CA THR A 5 -19.07 16.26 -2.35
C THR A 5 -18.03 15.28 -2.92
N VAL A 6 -17.67 14.24 -2.18
CA VAL A 6 -16.67 13.27 -2.61
C VAL A 6 -17.37 12.06 -3.23
N THR A 7 -17.16 11.88 -4.53
CA THR A 7 -17.71 10.78 -5.31
C THR A 7 -17.33 9.42 -4.69
N PRO A 8 -18.30 8.52 -4.44
CA PRO A 8 -18.02 7.16 -3.98
C PRO A 8 -17.11 6.41 -4.96
N LEU A 9 -16.13 5.66 -4.43
CA LEU A 9 -15.18 4.89 -5.22
C LEU A 9 -15.76 3.51 -5.52
N LEU A 10 -16.03 3.20 -6.79
CA LEU A 10 -16.51 1.88 -7.19
C LEU A 10 -15.39 0.84 -7.03
N ILE A 11 -15.65 -0.19 -6.22
CA ILE A 11 -14.71 -1.30 -5.98
C ILE A 11 -15.11 -2.55 -6.76
N ALA A 12 -16.40 -2.86 -6.77
CA ALA A 12 -16.94 -4.01 -7.49
C ALA A 12 -18.40 -3.78 -7.89
N ARG A 13 -18.86 -4.51 -8.90
CA ARG A 13 -20.28 -4.53 -9.28
C ARG A 13 -20.69 -5.90 -9.83
N ASN A 14 -21.96 -6.22 -9.67
CA ASN A 14 -22.65 -7.28 -10.40
C ASN A 14 -23.91 -6.70 -11.07
N ALA A 15 -24.82 -7.55 -11.54
CA ALA A 15 -26.04 -7.13 -12.23
C ALA A 15 -27.03 -6.34 -11.35
N SER A 16 -27.02 -6.57 -10.03
CA SER A 16 -28.02 -6.01 -9.09
C SER A 16 -27.44 -5.07 -8.04
N THR A 17 -26.12 -5.05 -7.87
CA THR A 17 -25.47 -4.41 -6.73
C THR A 17 -24.14 -3.80 -7.12
N GLN A 18 -23.89 -2.59 -6.62
CA GLN A 18 -22.59 -1.94 -6.65
C GLN A 18 -22.00 -1.93 -5.23
N CYS A 19 -20.73 -2.30 -5.13
CA CYS A 19 -19.93 -2.17 -3.93
C CYS A 19 -19.04 -0.93 -4.09
N VAL A 20 -19.33 0.09 -3.28
CA VAL A 20 -18.62 1.37 -3.30
C VAL A 20 -17.97 1.63 -1.95
N LEU A 21 -16.82 2.29 -1.97
CA LEU A 21 -16.15 2.81 -0.79
C LEU A 21 -16.36 4.32 -0.71
N LEU A 22 -16.86 4.79 0.44
CA LEU A 22 -16.96 6.22 0.73
C LEU A 22 -15.59 6.73 1.18
N PRO A 23 -14.94 7.67 0.47
CA PRO A 23 -13.57 8.10 0.83
C PRO A 23 -13.44 8.65 2.24
N ALA A 24 -14.47 9.35 2.73
CA ALA A 24 -14.50 9.88 4.10
C ALA A 24 -14.43 8.79 5.18
N LEU A 25 -14.77 7.54 4.85
CA LEU A 25 -14.75 6.40 5.77
C LEU A 25 -13.55 5.48 5.56
N ALA A 26 -12.67 5.79 4.60
CA ALA A 26 -11.48 5.00 4.28
C ALA A 26 -10.35 5.11 5.32
N ASN A 27 -10.53 5.92 6.37
CA ASN A 27 -9.64 5.98 7.53
C ASN A 27 -9.84 4.81 8.52
N ARG A 28 -10.79 3.92 8.27
CA ARG A 28 -10.99 2.70 9.05
C ARG A 28 -10.20 1.54 8.45
N HIS A 29 -9.64 0.69 9.31
CA HIS A 29 -8.94 -0.51 8.87
C HIS A 29 -9.88 -1.48 8.15
N GLY A 30 -9.39 -2.08 7.08
CA GLY A 30 -10.09 -3.10 6.29
C GLY A 30 -9.22 -4.33 6.07
N LEU A 31 -9.86 -5.43 5.70
CA LEU A 31 -9.20 -6.70 5.41
C LEU A 31 -9.63 -7.22 4.04
N ILE A 32 -8.66 -7.45 3.16
CA ILE A 32 -8.86 -8.16 1.90
C ILE A 32 -8.32 -9.58 2.08
N THR A 33 -9.22 -10.56 2.06
CA THR A 33 -8.88 -11.98 2.22
C THR A 33 -9.48 -12.82 1.10
N GLY A 34 -8.90 -14.00 0.85
CA GLY A 34 -9.32 -14.90 -0.22
C GLY A 34 -8.22 -15.88 -0.63
N ALA A 35 -8.60 -16.93 -1.35
CA ALA A 35 -7.65 -17.91 -1.88
C ALA A 35 -6.77 -17.33 -3.01
N THR A 36 -5.75 -18.07 -3.45
CA THR A 36 -4.97 -17.69 -4.63
C THR A 36 -5.87 -17.62 -5.86
N GLY A 37 -5.70 -16.59 -6.69
CA GLY A 37 -6.50 -16.39 -7.90
C GLY A 37 -7.87 -15.74 -7.70
N THR A 38 -8.28 -15.41 -6.47
CA THR A 38 -9.59 -14.77 -6.20
C THR A 38 -9.56 -13.24 -6.32
N GLY A 39 -8.56 -12.66 -6.99
CA GLY A 39 -8.51 -11.23 -7.27
C GLY A 39 -8.01 -10.32 -6.15
N LYS A 40 -7.37 -10.84 -5.07
CA LYS A 40 -6.83 -9.99 -3.98
C LYS A 40 -5.94 -8.84 -4.48
N THR A 41 -4.97 -9.14 -5.34
CA THR A 41 -4.06 -8.16 -5.95
C THR A 41 -4.82 -7.13 -6.78
N VAL A 42 -5.77 -7.57 -7.61
CA VAL A 42 -6.60 -6.69 -8.46
C VAL A 42 -7.45 -5.75 -7.60
N THR A 43 -8.06 -6.25 -6.52
CA THR A 43 -8.84 -5.43 -5.59
C THR A 43 -7.96 -4.38 -4.89
N LEU A 44 -6.75 -4.77 -4.47
CA LEU A 44 -5.82 -3.86 -3.82
C LEU A 44 -5.34 -2.75 -4.79
N GLN A 45 -5.00 -3.12 -6.03
CA GLN A 45 -4.66 -2.16 -7.09
C GLN A 45 -5.82 -1.21 -7.39
N THR A 46 -7.04 -1.73 -7.51
CA THR A 46 -8.25 -0.91 -7.75
C THR A 46 -8.45 0.13 -6.66
N LEU A 47 -8.23 -0.23 -5.40
CA LEU A 47 -8.28 0.72 -4.29
C LEU A 47 -7.16 1.76 -4.40
N ALA A 48 -5.93 1.33 -4.64
CA ALA A 48 -4.78 2.23 -4.75
C ALA A 48 -4.94 3.24 -5.89
N GLU A 49 -5.40 2.80 -7.06
CA GLU A 49 -5.70 3.68 -8.21
C GLU A 49 -6.79 4.69 -7.87
N ASN A 50 -7.88 4.24 -7.25
CA ASN A 50 -9.00 5.11 -6.90
C ASN A 50 -8.60 6.17 -5.88
N PHE A 51 -7.76 5.83 -4.89
CA PHE A 51 -7.21 6.81 -3.95
C PHE A 51 -6.25 7.78 -4.65
N SER A 52 -5.36 7.29 -5.50
CA SER A 52 -4.43 8.12 -6.28
C SER A 52 -5.18 9.13 -7.17
N LYS A 53 -6.27 8.69 -7.83
CA LYS A 53 -7.13 9.55 -8.68
C LYS A 53 -7.75 10.72 -7.92
N ILE A 54 -8.01 10.58 -6.62
CA ILE A 54 -8.54 11.65 -5.78
C ILE A 54 -7.45 12.39 -4.99
N GLY A 55 -6.17 12.16 -5.32
CA GLY A 55 -5.03 12.82 -4.69
C GLY A 55 -4.65 12.28 -3.31
N VAL A 56 -5.15 11.10 -2.92
CA VAL A 56 -4.79 10.45 -1.67
C VAL A 56 -3.56 9.55 -1.90
N PRO A 57 -2.42 9.81 -1.23
CA PRO A 57 -1.23 8.98 -1.38
C PRO A 57 -1.44 7.61 -0.74
N VAL A 58 -0.95 6.56 -1.39
CA VAL A 58 -1.04 5.18 -0.92
C VAL A 58 0.35 4.60 -0.78
N PHE A 59 0.68 4.13 0.42
CA PHE A 59 1.90 3.39 0.69
C PHE A 59 1.57 1.90 0.77
N MET A 60 2.27 1.07 -0.01
CA MET A 60 2.02 -0.38 -0.08
C MET A 60 3.34 -1.14 -0.06
N ALA A 61 3.36 -2.26 0.66
CA ALA A 61 4.43 -3.24 0.56
C ALA A 61 4.13 -4.22 -0.58
N ASP A 62 4.96 -4.22 -1.61
CA ASP A 62 4.85 -5.15 -2.74
C ASP A 62 5.86 -6.29 -2.61
N VAL A 63 5.51 -7.31 -1.82
CA VAL A 63 6.38 -8.46 -1.55
C VAL A 63 6.56 -9.36 -2.78
N LYS A 64 5.59 -9.37 -3.70
CA LYS A 64 5.58 -10.28 -4.86
C LYS A 64 5.98 -9.59 -6.17
N GLY A 65 6.08 -8.26 -6.18
CA GLY A 65 6.31 -7.46 -7.38
C GLY A 65 5.07 -7.35 -8.28
N ASP A 66 3.89 -7.76 -7.81
CA ASP A 66 2.66 -7.81 -8.61
C ASP A 66 1.84 -6.51 -8.55
N LEU A 67 2.25 -5.52 -7.75
CA LEU A 67 1.56 -4.22 -7.61
C LEU A 67 2.23 -3.09 -8.40
N THR A 68 3.54 -3.16 -8.63
CA THR A 68 4.30 -2.10 -9.34
C THR A 68 3.79 -1.77 -10.75
N GLY A 69 3.08 -2.70 -11.40
CA GLY A 69 2.46 -2.51 -12.71
C GLY A 69 1.46 -1.34 -12.78
N ILE A 70 0.93 -0.87 -11.64
CA ILE A 70 0.06 0.31 -11.54
C ILE A 70 0.72 1.61 -12.04
N SER A 71 2.05 1.62 -12.14
CA SER A 71 2.84 2.74 -12.70
C SER A 71 2.70 2.89 -14.22
N GLN A 72 2.21 1.86 -14.90
CA GLN A 72 2.10 1.83 -16.36
C GLN A 72 0.64 1.94 -16.78
N ALA A 73 0.38 2.65 -17.88
CA ALA A 73 -0.95 2.64 -18.47
C ALA A 73 -1.19 1.26 -19.09
N GLY A 74 -2.20 0.54 -18.58
CA GLY A 74 -2.59 -0.77 -19.11
C GLY A 74 -3.17 -0.69 -20.52
N SER A 75 -3.41 -1.84 -21.14
CA SER A 75 -4.16 -1.94 -22.39
C SER A 75 -5.30 -2.94 -22.25
N ILE A 76 -6.44 -2.63 -22.88
CA ILE A 76 -7.60 -3.52 -22.89
C ILE A 76 -7.47 -4.45 -24.10
N GLY A 77 -7.00 -5.67 -23.87
CA GLY A 77 -6.93 -6.71 -24.91
C GLY A 77 -8.32 -7.21 -25.35
N GLU A 78 -8.37 -7.86 -26.51
CA GLU A 78 -9.61 -8.31 -27.16
C GLU A 78 -10.52 -9.15 -26.25
N LYS A 79 -9.94 -10.06 -25.46
CA LYS A 79 -10.69 -10.89 -24.51
C LYS A 79 -11.41 -10.06 -23.46
N MET A 80 -10.74 -9.05 -22.90
CA MET A 80 -11.33 -8.18 -21.88
C MET A 80 -12.37 -7.25 -22.51
N ALA A 81 -12.09 -6.70 -23.70
CA ALA A 81 -13.05 -5.89 -24.46
C ALA A 81 -14.35 -6.68 -24.74
N GLY A 82 -14.25 -7.97 -25.10
CA GLY A 82 -15.40 -8.85 -25.26
C GLY A 82 -16.24 -8.98 -23.98
N ILE A 83 -15.60 -9.22 -22.84
CA ILE A 83 -16.28 -9.33 -21.53
C ILE A 83 -16.96 -8.01 -21.15
N LEU A 84 -16.31 -6.86 -21.38
CA LEU A 84 -16.88 -5.55 -21.08
C LEU A 84 -18.12 -5.31 -21.95
N LYS A 85 -18.05 -5.62 -23.24
CA LYS A 85 -19.17 -5.50 -24.18
C LYS A 85 -20.34 -6.41 -23.80
N GLU A 86 -20.08 -7.68 -23.49
CA GLU A 86 -21.10 -8.64 -23.06
C GLU A 86 -21.84 -8.17 -21.79
N ARG A 87 -21.11 -7.52 -20.88
CA ARG A 87 -21.65 -7.02 -19.61
C ARG A 87 -22.23 -5.60 -19.68
N GLY A 88 -22.25 -4.97 -20.86
CA GLY A 88 -22.73 -3.59 -21.01
C GLY A 88 -21.88 -2.58 -20.23
N ILE A 89 -20.60 -2.87 -20.05
CA ILE A 89 -19.65 -2.06 -19.30
C ILE A 89 -18.87 -1.19 -20.27
N GLU A 90 -18.90 0.13 -20.05
CA GLU A 90 -18.01 1.04 -20.75
C GLU A 90 -16.53 0.72 -20.43
N ALA A 91 -15.70 0.72 -21.48
CA ALA A 91 -14.29 0.45 -21.34
C ALA A 91 -13.61 1.57 -20.53
N PRO A 92 -12.96 1.25 -19.40
CA PRO A 92 -12.26 2.28 -18.64
C PRO A 92 -11.08 2.82 -19.44
N ALA A 93 -10.86 4.13 -19.38
CA ALA A 93 -9.66 4.72 -19.95
C ALA A 93 -8.41 4.19 -19.21
N PRO A 94 -7.38 3.70 -19.92
CA PRO A 94 -6.10 3.37 -19.32
C PRO A 94 -5.54 4.55 -18.51
N PHE A 95 -5.00 4.24 -17.34
CA PHE A 95 -4.44 5.22 -16.43
C PHE A 95 -3.15 4.68 -15.82
N ALA A 96 -2.14 5.54 -15.70
CA ALA A 96 -0.89 5.26 -15.01
C ALA A 96 -0.86 6.08 -13.72
N CYS A 97 -0.66 5.42 -12.58
CA CYS A 97 -0.50 6.13 -11.32
C CYS A 97 0.90 6.77 -11.24
N PRO A 98 1.03 7.97 -10.65
CA PRO A 98 2.34 8.44 -10.19
C PRO A 98 2.84 7.49 -9.11
N VAL A 99 3.98 6.85 -9.35
CA VAL A 99 4.55 5.83 -8.46
C VAL A 99 6.01 6.16 -8.17
N THR A 100 6.37 6.01 -6.90
CA THR A 100 7.74 6.07 -6.42
C THR A 100 8.02 4.72 -5.78
N LEU A 101 8.93 3.94 -6.37
CA LEU A 101 9.35 2.67 -5.78
C LEU A 101 10.37 2.95 -4.68
N TRP A 102 10.13 2.42 -3.49
CA TRP A 102 11.05 2.51 -2.37
C TRP A 102 11.80 1.18 -2.26
N ASP A 103 13.11 1.26 -2.16
CA ASP A 103 14.00 0.11 -2.07
C ASP A 103 14.81 0.21 -0.78
N VAL A 104 14.79 -0.87 0.00
CA VAL A 104 15.54 -0.97 1.26
C VAL A 104 17.05 -0.97 0.98
N PHE A 105 17.49 -1.58 -0.12
CA PHE A 105 18.90 -1.65 -0.51
C PHE A 105 19.32 -0.50 -1.43
N GLY A 106 18.35 0.25 -1.98
CA GLY A 106 18.61 1.39 -2.85
C GLY A 106 19.16 1.04 -4.24
N GLU A 107 18.93 -0.19 -4.72
CA GLU A 107 19.41 -0.66 -6.02
C GLU A 107 18.44 -0.33 -7.16
N GLN A 108 17.14 -0.51 -6.93
CA GLN A 108 16.08 -0.47 -7.93
C GLN A 108 15.04 0.63 -7.68
N GLY A 109 15.24 1.47 -6.67
CA GLY A 109 14.29 2.50 -6.29
C GLY A 109 14.87 3.55 -5.35
N HIS A 110 14.00 4.41 -4.83
CA HIS A 110 14.36 5.41 -3.85
C HIS A 110 14.80 4.72 -2.55
N PRO A 111 16.02 5.00 -2.04
CA PRO A 111 16.52 4.35 -0.86
C PRO A 111 15.66 4.71 0.35
N VAL A 112 15.23 3.69 1.10
CA VAL A 112 14.61 3.90 2.41
C VAL A 112 15.67 4.49 3.32
N ARG A 113 15.47 5.75 3.74
CA ARG A 113 16.36 6.43 4.70
C ARG A 113 15.85 6.20 6.11
N ALA A 114 16.19 5.06 6.70
CA ALA A 114 16.00 4.79 8.11
C ALA A 114 17.25 4.08 8.64
N THR A 115 17.88 4.65 9.66
CA THR A 115 19.03 4.07 10.36
C THR A 115 18.60 3.27 11.58
N VAL A 116 19.48 2.41 12.11
CA VAL A 116 19.25 1.75 13.41
C VAL A 116 19.00 2.77 14.52
N SER A 117 19.67 3.91 14.45
CA SER A 117 19.45 5.06 15.34
C SER A 117 18.02 5.63 15.23
N ASP A 118 17.49 5.81 14.01
CA ASP A 118 16.13 6.34 13.79
C ASP A 118 15.04 5.40 14.32
N MET A 119 15.27 4.09 14.26
CA MET A 119 14.35 3.09 14.79
C MET A 119 14.36 3.08 16.32
N GLY A 120 15.54 3.19 16.92
CA GLY A 120 15.73 3.18 18.37
C GLY A 120 15.50 1.81 19.02
N PRO A 121 15.87 1.66 20.30
CA PRO A 121 15.84 0.38 21.00
C PRO A 121 14.42 -0.13 21.22
N LEU A 122 13.43 0.77 21.34
CA LEU A 122 12.04 0.41 21.57
C LEU A 122 11.40 -0.27 20.36
N LEU A 123 11.54 0.32 19.17
CA LEU A 123 10.95 -0.24 17.95
C LEU A 123 11.64 -1.57 17.58
N LEU A 124 12.97 -1.61 17.65
CA LEU A 124 13.76 -2.81 17.41
C LEU A 124 13.41 -3.93 18.39
N GLY A 125 13.25 -3.61 19.68
CA GLY A 125 12.82 -4.59 20.69
C GLY A 125 11.47 -5.22 20.37
N ARG A 126 10.50 -4.41 19.90
CA ARG A 126 9.19 -4.90 19.47
C ARG A 126 9.27 -5.74 18.19
N MET A 127 10.03 -5.29 17.19
CA MET A 127 10.19 -6.01 15.92
C MET A 127 10.84 -7.37 16.09
N LEU A 128 11.84 -7.47 16.97
CA LEU A 128 12.54 -8.71 17.29
C LEU A 128 11.81 -9.55 18.35
N ASN A 129 10.68 -9.08 18.86
CA ASN A 129 9.91 -9.71 19.93
C ASN A 129 10.78 -10.07 21.15
N LEU A 130 11.60 -9.11 21.59
CA LEU A 130 12.52 -9.29 22.70
C LEU A 130 11.76 -9.40 24.03
N ASN A 131 12.25 -10.25 24.92
CA ASN A 131 11.81 -10.25 26.32
C ASN A 131 12.37 -9.04 27.09
N ASP A 132 11.87 -8.81 28.31
CA ASP A 132 12.27 -7.67 29.14
C ASP A 132 13.78 -7.56 29.35
N THR A 133 14.46 -8.68 29.56
CA THR A 133 15.92 -8.72 29.75
C THR A 133 16.65 -8.31 28.47
N GLN A 134 16.28 -8.89 27.32
CA GLN A 134 16.87 -8.58 26.03
C GLN A 134 16.62 -7.13 25.61
N ALA A 135 15.40 -6.62 25.84
CA ALA A 135 15.06 -5.23 25.61
C ALA A 135 15.86 -4.29 26.54
N GLY A 136 16.06 -4.68 27.81
CA GLY A 136 16.91 -3.94 28.76
C GLY A 136 18.36 -3.84 28.28
N VAL A 137 18.94 -4.94 27.81
CA VAL A 137 20.29 -4.94 27.22
C VAL A 137 20.36 -4.05 25.98
N LEU A 138 19.37 -4.13 25.08
CA LEU A 138 19.33 -3.30 23.88
C LEU A 138 19.26 -1.80 24.20
N ASN A 139 18.44 -1.41 25.18
CA ASN A 139 18.36 -0.03 25.66
C ASN A 139 19.71 0.46 26.22
N LEU A 140 20.42 -0.39 26.97
CA LEU A 140 21.73 -0.05 27.50
C LEU A 140 22.77 0.18 26.38
N VAL A 141 22.76 -0.66 25.34
CA VAL A 141 23.65 -0.52 24.18
C VAL A 141 23.40 0.83 23.48
N PHE A 142 22.14 1.17 23.23
CA PHE A 142 21.78 2.47 22.64
C PHE A 142 22.24 3.64 23.51
N LYS A 143 22.00 3.58 24.82
CA LYS A 143 22.44 4.62 25.75
C LYS A 143 23.96 4.82 25.73
N ILE A 144 24.74 3.73 25.75
CA ILE A 144 26.20 3.79 25.72
C ILE A 144 26.68 4.42 24.41
N ALA A 145 26.05 4.07 23.28
CA ALA A 145 26.39 4.65 21.99
C ALA A 145 26.11 6.17 21.96
N ASP A 146 24.95 6.61 22.44
CA ASP A 146 24.58 8.02 22.53
C ASP A 146 25.54 8.80 23.46
N ASP A 147 25.81 8.27 24.66
CA ASP A 147 26.71 8.87 25.65
C ASP A 147 28.15 9.00 25.10
N SER A 148 28.54 8.11 24.17
CA SER A 148 29.87 8.08 23.54
C SER A 148 29.93 8.81 22.20
N GLY A 149 28.82 9.38 21.71
CA GLY A 149 28.73 10.02 20.40
C GLY A 149 28.93 9.06 19.22
N LEU A 150 28.63 7.78 19.40
CA LEU A 150 28.74 6.75 18.36
C LEU A 150 27.45 6.68 17.55
N LEU A 151 27.55 6.76 16.22
CA LEU A 151 26.44 6.48 15.32
C LEU A 151 26.15 4.98 15.29
N LEU A 152 24.93 4.59 15.68
CA LEU A 152 24.41 3.25 15.42
C LEU A 152 23.86 3.24 13.99
N LEU A 153 24.69 2.77 13.05
CA LEU A 153 24.33 2.62 11.63
C LEU A 153 23.52 1.35 11.39
#